data_AF-A0A953ARY7-F1
#
_entry.id   AF-A0A953ARY7-F1
#
_cell.length_a   1.000
_cell.length_b   1.000
_cell.length_c   1.000
_cell.angle_alpha   90.00
_cell.angle_beta   90.00
_cell.angle_gamma   90.00
#
_symmetry.space_group_name_H-M   'P 1'
#
loop_
_entity.id
_entity.type
_entity.pdbx_description
1 polymer ?
#
loop_
_entity_poly.entity_id
_entity_poly.type
_entity_poly.pdbx_seq_one_letter_code
_entity_poly.pdbx_strand_id
1 'polypeptide(L)' 'MRLDSNIDYFGGTVNIAAKLQGWADAGQVTFSRNVMAQPGVEALLARMGAQPRPIRVELAALDQPIEAFQWDVSC' A
#
# COMPACT_ATOMS: atom_id res chain seq x y z
N MET A 1 -23.25 9.28 17.13
CA MET A 1 -22.67 7.96 17.42
C MET A 1 -21.45 7.81 16.51
N ARG A 2 -20.25 8.05 17.05
CA ARG A 2 -18.99 7.96 16.32
C ARG A 2 -18.56 6.49 16.41
N LEU A 3 -18.72 5.76 15.32
CA LEU A 3 -18.11 4.44 15.18
C LEU A 3 -16.58 4.67 15.21
N ASP A 4 -15.89 3.95 16.10
CA ASP A 4 -14.53 3.44 15.90
C ASP A 4 -13.36 4.43 15.87
N SER A 5 -13.56 5.71 16.23
CA SER A 5 -12.55 6.76 15.96
C SER A 5 -11.26 6.71 16.81
N ASN A 6 -11.09 5.74 17.69
CA ASN A 6 -10.02 5.70 18.71
C ASN A 6 -9.42 4.28 18.90
N ILE A 7 -9.59 3.39 17.92
CA ILE A 7 -8.97 2.06 17.98
C ILE A 7 -7.59 2.15 17.32
N ASP A 8 -6.55 2.07 18.14
CA ASP A 8 -5.18 1.95 17.65
C ASP A 8 -4.88 0.50 17.27
N TYR A 9 -4.32 0.32 16.08
CA TYR A 9 -3.85 -0.97 15.60
C TYR A 9 -2.33 -1.08 15.79
N PHE A 10 -1.86 -2.21 16.29
CA PHE A 10 -0.44 -2.49 16.53
C PHE A 10 -0.01 -3.76 15.79
N GLY A 11 1.26 -3.81 15.36
CA GLY A 11 1.86 -5.01 14.75
C GLY A 11 2.66 -4.75 13.47
N GLY A 12 3.20 -5.83 12.90
CA GLY A 12 4.07 -5.76 11.71
C GLY A 12 3.38 -5.16 10.49
N THR A 13 2.11 -5.50 10.25
CA THR A 13 1.35 -5.00 9.10
C THR A 13 1.21 -3.48 9.11
N VAL A 14 0.87 -2.89 10.26
CA VAL A 14 0.74 -1.42 10.37
C VAL A 14 2.09 -0.73 10.27
N ASN A 15 3.15 -1.33 10.82
CA ASN A 15 4.51 -0.80 10.70
C ASN A 15 5.00 -0.79 9.25
N ILE A 16 4.70 -1.83 8.48
CA ILE A 16 5.04 -1.90 7.05
C ILE A 16 4.24 -0.84 6.28
N ALA A 17 2.93 -0.73 6.52
CA ALA A 17 2.09 0.26 5.85
C ALA A 17 2.58 1.69 6.11
N ALA A 18 2.91 2.02 7.37
CA ALA A 18 3.46 3.33 7.73
C ALA A 18 4.79 3.62 7.01
N LYS A 19 5.66 2.62 6.85
CA LYS A 19 6.93 2.79 6.13
C LYS A 19 6.74 2.90 4.62
N LEU A 20 5.77 2.19 4.03
CA LEU A 20 5.45 2.28 2.60
C LEU A 20 4.99 3.68 2.18
N GLN A 21 4.40 4.46 3.11
CA GLN A 21 4.04 5.86 2.84
C GLN A 21 5.24 6.70 2.39
N GLY A 22 6.44 6.45 2.93
CA GLY A 22 7.66 7.17 2.52
C GLY A 22 8.11 6.88 1.09
N TRP A 23 7.50 5.89 0.45
CA TRP A 23 7.72 5.51 -0.95
C TRP A 23 6.59 5.98 -1.86
N ALA A 24 5.73 6.90 -1.42
CA ALA A 24 4.72 7.52 -2.27
C ALA A 24 5.06 9.00 -2.47
N ASP A 25 5.14 9.46 -3.71
CA ASP A 25 5.18 10.88 -4.01
C ASP A 25 3.77 11.50 -3.95
N ALA A 26 3.68 12.82 -4.08
CA ALA A 26 2.40 13.52 -4.20
C ALA A 26 1.57 12.94 -5.35
N GLY A 27 0.31 12.61 -5.08
CA GLY A 27 -0.57 11.98 -6.08
C GLY A 27 -0.30 10.50 -6.31
N GLN A 28 0.52 9.85 -5.47
CA GLN A 28 0.75 8.41 -5.55
C GLN A 28 0.19 7.66 -4.34
N VAL A 29 -0.19 6.41 -4.58
CA VAL A 29 -0.54 5.43 -3.55
C VAL A 29 0.45 4.27 -3.65
N THR A 30 1.08 3.94 -2.53
CA THR A 30 1.98 2.78 -2.43
C THR A 30 1.36 1.70 -1.56
N PHE A 31 1.32 0.46 -2.05
CA PHE A 31 0.73 -0.66 -1.34
C PHE A 31 1.48 -1.97 -1.58
N SER A 32 1.34 -2.93 -0.65
CA SER A 32 2.08 -4.19 -0.71
C SER A 32 1.50 -5.17 -1.73
N ARG A 33 2.28 -6.20 -2.09
CA ARG A 33 1.79 -7.33 -2.88
C ARG A 33 0.53 -7.99 -2.32
N ASN A 34 0.39 -8.08 -0.99
CA ASN A 34 -0.79 -8.68 -0.36
C ASN A 34 -2.07 -7.87 -0.62
N VAL A 35 -1.95 -6.54 -0.73
CA VAL A 35 -3.06 -5.64 -1.08
C VAL A 35 -3.38 -5.79 -2.57
N MET A 36 -2.37 -5.79 -3.45
CA MET A 36 -2.54 -5.99 -4.89
C MET A 36 -3.28 -7.29 -5.21
N ALA A 37 -2.98 -8.37 -4.47
CA ALA A 37 -3.58 -9.69 -4.67
C ALA A 37 -5.02 -9.83 -4.13
N GLN A 38 -5.58 -8.80 -3.49
CA GLN A 38 -6.98 -8.86 -3.06
C GLN A 38 -7.90 -8.74 -4.28
N PRO A 39 -8.88 -9.65 -4.47
CA PRO A 39 -9.76 -9.65 -5.64
C PRO A 39 -10.49 -8.31 -5.87
N GLY A 40 -10.88 -7.63 -4.78
CA GLY A 40 -11.53 -6.31 -4.86
C GLY A 40 -10.59 -5.20 -5.34
N VAL A 41 -9.29 -5.30 -5.04
CA VAL A 41 -8.27 -4.32 -5.47
C VAL A 41 -7.95 -4.52 -6.93
N GLU A 42 -7.73 -5.77 -7.36
CA GLU A 42 -7.50 -6.09 -8.78
C GLU A 42 -8.67 -5.61 -9.66
N ALA A 43 -9.91 -5.91 -9.26
CA ALA A 43 -11.10 -5.46 -9.98
C ALA A 43 -11.24 -3.93 -10.01
N LEU A 44 -10.89 -3.25 -8.91
CA LEU A 44 -10.91 -1.79 -8.84
C LEU A 44 -9.89 -1.17 -9.81
N LEU A 45 -8.65 -1.65 -9.78
CA LEU A 45 -7.58 -1.15 -10.64
C LEU A 45 -7.91 -1.36 -12.12
N ALA A 46 -8.42 -2.55 -12.48
CA ALA A 46 -8.87 -2.86 -13.83
C ALA A 46 -10.00 -1.91 -14.28
N ARG A 47 -11.00 -1.66 -13.43
CA ARG A 47 -12.11 -0.73 -13.72
C ARG A 47 -11.62 0.70 -13.91
N MET A 48 -10.56 1.10 -13.23
CA MET A 48 -9.96 2.43 -13.35
C MET A 48 -8.95 2.54 -14.50
N GLY A 49 -8.63 1.44 -15.21
CA GLY A 49 -7.55 1.42 -16.19
C GLY A 49 -6.17 1.68 -15.56
N ALA A 50 -6.05 1.51 -14.25
CA ALA A 50 -4.84 1.79 -13.49
C ALA A 50 -3.78 0.72 -13.76
N GLN A 51 -2.53 1.16 -13.90
CA GLN A 51 -1.37 0.27 -14.04
C GLN A 51 -0.32 0.58 -12.97
N PRO A 52 -0.51 0.06 -11.73
CA PRO A 52 0.47 0.22 -10.67
C PRO A 52 1.82 -0.39 -11.07
N ARG A 53 2.90 0.37 -10.88
CA ARG A 53 4.27 -0.06 -11.18
C ARG A 53 4.83 -0.86 -10.00
N PRO A 54 5.36 -2.08 -10.21
CA PRO A 54 6.02 -2.82 -9.15
C PRO A 54 7.31 -2.13 -8.72
N ILE A 55 7.58 -2.16 -7.42
CA ILE A 55 8.80 -1.68 -6.78
C ILE A 55 9.30 -2.68 -5.74
N ARG A 56 10.60 -2.62 -5.46
CA ARG A 56 11.21 -3.29 -4.30
C ARG A 56 11.50 -2.25 -3.24
N VAL A 57 11.03 -2.52 -2.04
CA VAL A 57 11.16 -1.63 -0.89
C VAL A 57 12.04 -2.30 0.14
N GLU A 58 13.15 -1.63 0.46
CA GLU A 58 14.02 -2.00 1.57
C GLU A 58 13.56 -1.29 2.82
N LEU A 59 13.22 -2.07 3.86
CA LEU A 59 12.82 -1.55 5.15
C LEU A 59 13.84 -2.00 6.18
N ALA A 60 14.42 -1.06 6.93
CA ALA A 60 15.37 -1.38 8.00
C ALA A 60 14.80 -2.32 9.09
N ALA A 61 13.48 -2.48 9.15
CA ALA A 61 12.81 -3.38 10.09
C ALA A 61 12.63 -4.81 9.55
N LEU A 62 13.05 -5.10 8.32
CA LEU A 62 12.90 -6.40 7.67
C LEU A 62 14.25 -6.85 7.11
N ASP A 63 14.54 -8.15 7.24
CA ASP A 63 15.79 -8.73 6.73
C ASP A 63 15.78 -8.93 5.20
N GLN A 64 14.61 -8.83 4.57
CA GLN A 64 14.44 -9.02 3.13
C GLN A 64 13.61 -7.87 2.55
N PRO A 65 13.97 -7.38 1.34
CA PRO A 65 13.15 -6.42 0.62
C PRO A 65 11.76 -7.00 0.36
N ILE A 66 10.74 -6.15 0.44
CA ILE A 66 9.37 -6.52 0.10
C ILE A 66 9.00 -5.99 -1.27
N GLU A 67 8.10 -6.70 -1.93
CA GLU A 67 7.49 -6.21 -3.16
C GLU A 67 6.25 -5.36 -2.85
N ALA A 68 6.21 -4.20 -3.47
CA ALA A 68 5.14 -3.24 -3.38
C ALA A 68 4.82 -2.67 -4.78
N PHE A 69 3.77 -1.86 -4.84
CA PHE A 69 3.27 -1.25 -6.07
C PHE A 69 3.06 0.23 -5.82
N GLN A 70 3.50 1.06 -6.76
CA GLN A 70 3.22 2.50 -6.80
C GLN A 70 2.17 2.75 -7.88
N TRP A 71 1.09 3.42 -7.50
CA TRP A 71 0.03 3.82 -8.40
C TRP A 71 -0.09 5.34 -8.40
N ASP A 72 0.08 5.97 -9.56
CA ASP A 72 -0.27 7.37 -9.76
C ASP A 72 -1.78 7.51 -9.89
N VAL A 73 -2.41 8.24 -8.98
CA VAL A 73 -3.86 8.47 -8.98
C VAL A 73 -4.25 9.77 -9.69
N SER A 74 -3.27 10.48 -10.25
CA SER A 74 -3.45 11.79 -10.88
C SER A 74 -3.74 11.72 -12.39
N CYS A 75 -3.75 10.52 -12.97
CA CYS A 75 -4.00 10.26 -14.39
C CYS A 75 -5.47 9.99 -14.73
#